data_AF-A0A950QB80-F1
#
_entry.id   AF-A0A950QB80-F1
#
_cell.length_a   1.000
_cell.length_b   1.000
_cell.length_c   1.000
_cell.angle_alpha   90.00
_cell.angle_beta   90.00
_cell.angle_gamma   90.00
#
_symmetry.space_group_name_H-M   'P 1'
#
loop_
_entity.id
_entity.type
_entity.pdbx_description
1 polymer ?
#
loop_
_entity_poly.entity_id
_entity_poly.type
_entity_poly.pdbx_seq_one_letter_code
_entity_poly.pdbx_strand_id
1 'polypeptide(L)'
;MAGAGLGKAMDAEQAARRATITARLTLLMFFLMGVFFVISGYKLASVRGQLKSINGEIDEQQKKLAQLKSDYHTALAAANEPVKTVPVLSEIKPKANAEPVGKQPNGNPIYNFTCYLTAPPETLKEVQKVSYFFNHSSFAQKTLESEDAANGFAVSYKGWGALDLVVIDVRLKNGESRKLYFDMLKDLGWE
;
A
#
# COMPACT_ATOMS: atom_id res chain seq x y z
N MET A 1 6.91 -22.97 93.99
CA MET A 1 7.24 -22.05 92.87
C MET A 1 7.96 -22.85 91.78
N ALA A 2 7.23 -23.48 90.84
CA ALA A 2 7.85 -24.28 89.76
C ALA A 2 6.97 -24.37 88.50
N GLY A 3 6.25 -23.29 88.15
CA GLY A 3 5.31 -23.27 87.02
C GLY A 3 5.58 -22.23 85.93
N ALA A 4 6.50 -21.27 86.16
CA ALA A 4 6.70 -20.13 85.25
C ALA A 4 7.75 -20.39 84.13
N GLY A 5 8.47 -21.51 84.17
CA GLY A 5 9.55 -21.82 83.23
C GLY A 5 9.12 -22.57 81.97
N LEU A 6 8.07 -23.41 82.04
CA LEU A 6 7.66 -24.26 80.92
C LEU A 6 6.95 -23.48 79.80
N GLY A 7 6.15 -22.46 80.13
CA GLY A 7 5.44 -21.64 79.13
C GLY A 7 6.39 -20.84 78.24
N LYS A 8 7.44 -20.24 78.82
CA LYS A 8 8.45 -19.47 78.06
C LYS A 8 9.26 -20.33 77.09
N ALA A 9 9.53 -21.59 77.45
CA ALA A 9 10.24 -22.51 76.56
C ALA A 9 9.36 -22.96 75.38
N MET A 10 8.08 -23.21 75.62
CA MET A 10 7.10 -23.59 74.59
C MET A 10 6.82 -22.44 73.60
N ASP A 11 6.76 -21.19 74.08
CA ASP A 11 6.60 -19.99 73.23
C ASP A 11 7.83 -19.73 72.35
N ALA A 12 9.04 -19.94 72.88
CA ALA A 12 10.29 -19.81 72.13
C ALA A 12 10.41 -20.87 71.01
N GLU A 13 9.99 -22.11 71.28
CA GLU A 13 10.00 -23.18 70.28
C GLU A 13 8.97 -22.92 69.16
N GLN A 14 7.78 -22.43 69.50
CA GLN A 14 6.78 -22.04 68.49
C GLN A 14 7.24 -20.84 67.66
N ALA A 15 7.89 -19.85 68.26
CA ALA A 15 8.47 -18.71 67.53
C ALA A 15 9.58 -19.16 66.56
N ALA A 16 10.46 -20.08 66.98
CA ALA A 16 11.51 -20.63 66.11
C ALA A 16 10.93 -21.43 64.93
N ARG A 17 9.89 -22.25 65.16
CA ARG A 17 9.19 -22.98 64.09
C ARG A 17 8.51 -22.03 63.10
N ARG A 18 7.85 -20.97 63.57
CA ARG A 18 7.25 -19.93 62.72
C ARG A 18 8.30 -19.21 61.90
N ALA A 19 9.41 -18.77 62.52
CA ALA A 19 10.51 -18.12 61.81
C ALA A 19 11.12 -19.02 60.71
N THR A 20 11.27 -20.33 60.99
CA THR A 20 11.78 -21.30 60.02
C THR A 20 10.82 -21.50 58.84
N ILE A 21 9.51 -21.54 59.11
CA ILE A 21 8.47 -21.65 58.07
C ILE A 21 8.44 -20.37 57.22
N THR A 22 8.46 -19.20 57.85
CA THR A 22 8.47 -17.90 57.13
C THR A 22 9.72 -17.79 56.26
N ALA A 23 10.90 -18.11 56.78
CA ALA A 23 12.15 -18.10 56.02
C ALA A 23 12.10 -19.02 54.78
N ARG A 24 11.54 -20.24 54.92
CA ARG A 24 11.38 -21.18 53.79
C ARG A 24 10.39 -20.66 52.74
N LEU A 25 9.29 -20.04 53.17
CA LEU A 25 8.29 -19.42 52.27
C LEU A 25 8.88 -18.23 51.50
N THR A 26 9.67 -17.39 52.17
CA THR A 26 10.34 -16.25 51.51
C THR A 26 11.36 -16.75 50.50
N LEU A 27 12.14 -17.78 50.82
CA LEU A 27 13.14 -18.36 49.92
C LEU A 27 12.48 -19.03 48.71
N LEU A 28 11.35 -19.72 48.89
CA LEU A 28 10.53 -20.27 47.80
C LEU A 28 9.99 -19.16 46.89
N MET A 29 9.48 -18.06 47.46
CA MET A 29 9.00 -16.91 46.68
C MET A 29 10.11 -16.28 45.84
N PHE A 30 11.30 -16.09 46.39
CA PHE A 30 12.44 -15.58 45.64
C PHE A 30 12.88 -16.53 44.52
N PHE A 31 12.84 -17.84 44.77
CA PHE A 31 13.12 -18.84 43.74
C PHE A 31 12.09 -18.78 42.60
N LEU A 32 10.79 -18.75 42.93
CA LEU A 32 9.72 -18.63 41.93
C LEU A 32 9.80 -17.33 41.13
N MET A 33 10.13 -16.22 41.79
CA MET A 33 10.34 -14.92 41.14
C MET A 33 11.54 -14.99 40.17
N GLY A 34 12.65 -15.62 40.57
CA GLY A 34 13.80 -15.86 39.70
C GLY A 34 13.44 -16.68 38.46
N VAL A 35 12.70 -17.78 38.64
CA VAL A 35 12.21 -18.61 37.53
C VAL A 35 11.30 -17.81 36.58
N PHE A 36 10.40 -16.98 37.13
CA PHE A 36 9.52 -16.12 36.34
C PHE A 36 10.30 -15.10 35.49
N PHE A 37 11.36 -14.47 36.05
CA PHE A 37 12.21 -13.55 35.31
C PHE A 37 12.96 -14.24 34.17
N VAL A 38 13.46 -15.46 34.37
CA VAL A 38 14.12 -16.24 33.32
C VAL A 38 13.15 -16.56 32.18
N ILE A 39 11.95 -17.07 32.48
CA ILE A 39 10.93 -17.40 31.47
C ILE A 39 10.49 -16.15 30.71
N SER A 40 10.27 -15.04 31.42
CA SER A 40 9.86 -13.76 30.83
C SER A 40 10.95 -13.16 29.93
N GLY A 41 12.22 -13.23 30.37
CA GLY A 41 13.37 -12.80 29.59
C GLY A 41 13.53 -13.58 28.28
N TYR A 42 13.33 -14.90 28.32
CA TYR A 42 13.37 -15.74 27.11
C TYR A 42 12.29 -15.38 26.10
N LYS A 43 11.02 -15.22 26.56
CA LYS A 43 9.92 -14.79 25.68
C LYS A 43 10.14 -13.40 25.08
N LEU A 44 10.72 -12.47 25.84
CA LEU A 44 11.01 -11.13 25.33
C LEU A 44 12.12 -11.14 24.26
N ALA A 45 13.14 -11.98 24.45
CA ALA A 45 14.20 -12.16 23.46
C ALA A 45 13.68 -12.77 22.15
N SER A 46 12.80 -13.78 22.23
CA SER A 46 12.21 -14.38 21.03
C SER A 46 11.30 -13.41 20.28
N VAL A 47 10.47 -12.63 20.98
CA VAL A 47 9.63 -11.59 20.37
C VAL A 47 10.48 -10.51 19.68
N ARG A 48 11.58 -10.05 20.30
CA ARG A 48 12.50 -9.10 19.65
C ARG A 48 13.13 -9.66 18.39
N GLY A 49 13.49 -10.95 18.39
CA GLY A 49 13.99 -11.65 17.21
C GLY A 49 12.97 -11.65 16.07
N GLN A 50 11.72 -12.00 16.36
CA GLN A 50 10.61 -11.97 15.39
C GLN A 50 10.33 -10.55 14.87
N LEU A 51 10.41 -9.53 15.73
CA LEU A 51 10.21 -8.14 15.31
C LEU A 51 11.30 -7.71 14.31
N LYS A 52 12.55 -8.14 14.54
CA LYS A 52 13.67 -7.84 13.65
C LYS A 52 13.51 -8.53 12.29
N SER A 53 13.05 -9.78 12.25
CA SER A 53 12.80 -10.48 10.99
C SER A 53 11.64 -9.85 10.22
N ILE A 54 10.53 -9.52 10.89
CA ILE A 54 9.38 -8.86 10.29
C ILE A 54 9.78 -7.49 9.71
N ASN A 55 10.53 -6.69 10.46
CA ASN A 55 11.01 -5.40 9.96
C ASN A 55 11.95 -5.57 8.77
N GLY A 56 12.82 -6.59 8.79
CA GLY A 56 13.68 -6.92 7.66
C GLY A 56 12.89 -7.34 6.40
N GLU A 57 11.83 -8.14 6.57
CA GLU A 57 10.93 -8.52 5.48
C GLU A 57 10.18 -7.32 4.90
N ILE A 58 9.71 -6.40 5.75
CA ILE A 58 9.07 -5.15 5.32
C ILE A 58 10.04 -4.33 4.48
N ASP A 59 11.29 -4.16 4.94
CA ASP A 59 12.31 -3.40 4.20
C ASP A 59 12.63 -4.05 2.85
N GLU A 60 12.71 -5.39 2.80
CA GLU A 60 12.94 -6.13 1.56
C GLU A 60 11.76 -5.99 0.59
N GLN A 61 10.52 -6.10 1.09
CA GLN A 61 9.32 -5.91 0.28
C GLN A 61 9.23 -4.49 -0.26
N GLN A 62 9.57 -3.47 0.54
CA GLN A 62 9.62 -2.08 0.09
C GLN A 62 10.63 -1.88 -1.04
N LYS A 63 11.82 -2.48 -0.93
CA LYS A 63 12.83 -2.44 -2.00
C LYS A 63 12.33 -3.12 -3.27
N LYS A 64 11.72 -4.30 -3.17
CA LYS A 64 11.12 -5.01 -4.31
C LYS A 64 10.03 -4.18 -4.97
N LEU A 65 9.18 -3.53 -4.19
CA LEU A 65 8.10 -2.68 -4.70
C LEU A 65 8.65 -1.44 -5.41
N ALA A 66 9.69 -0.80 -4.86
CA ALA A 66 10.37 0.32 -5.51
C ALA A 66 11.03 -0.09 -6.84
N GLN A 67 11.71 -1.24 -6.87
CA GLN A 67 12.31 -1.76 -8.09
C GLN A 67 11.24 -2.08 -9.14
N LEU A 68 10.16 -2.76 -8.73
CA LEU A 68 9.08 -3.13 -9.64
C LEU A 68 8.39 -1.90 -10.23
N LYS A 69 8.16 -0.84 -9.43
CA LYS A 69 7.66 0.45 -9.93
C LYS A 69 8.60 1.04 -10.98
N SER A 70 9.91 1.07 -10.70
CA SER A 70 10.92 1.57 -11.64
C SER A 70 10.93 0.78 -12.97
N ASP A 71 10.92 -0.54 -12.89
CA ASP A 71 10.92 -1.42 -14.06
C ASP A 71 9.63 -1.25 -14.88
N TYR A 72 8.49 -1.08 -14.20
CA TYR A 72 7.19 -0.81 -14.81
C TYR A 72 7.21 0.46 -15.67
N HIS A 73 7.65 1.61 -15.11
CA HIS A 73 7.70 2.85 -15.90
C HIS A 73 8.71 2.79 -17.05
N THR A 74 9.82 2.07 -16.87
CA THR A 74 10.81 1.85 -17.94
C THR A 74 10.21 1.05 -19.09
N ALA A 75 9.50 -0.05 -18.78
CA ALA A 75 8.80 -0.85 -19.78
C ALA A 75 7.68 -0.06 -20.47
N LEU A 76 6.97 0.78 -19.73
CA LEU A 76 5.93 1.66 -20.26
C LEU A 76 6.49 2.67 -21.27
N ALA A 77 7.63 3.30 -20.95
CA ALA A 77 8.33 4.20 -21.85
C ALA A 77 8.76 3.47 -23.13
N ALA A 78 9.39 2.29 -22.99
CA ALA A 78 9.81 1.47 -24.12
C ALA A 78 8.63 1.01 -25.00
N ALA A 79 7.48 0.68 -24.40
CA ALA A 79 6.27 0.30 -25.13
C ALA A 79 5.65 1.48 -25.91
N ASN A 80 5.91 2.71 -25.45
CA ASN A 80 5.48 3.94 -26.10
C ASN A 80 6.52 4.50 -27.09
N GLU A 81 7.66 3.85 -27.30
CA GLU A 81 8.61 4.25 -28.35
C GLU A 81 7.95 4.10 -29.74
N PRO A 82 8.14 5.06 -30.66
CA PRO A 82 7.52 5.02 -31.97
C PRO A 82 8.14 3.91 -32.84
N VAL A 83 7.42 2.79 -33.00
CA VAL A 83 7.77 1.71 -33.92
C VAL A 83 7.37 2.12 -35.35
N LYS A 84 8.27 2.78 -36.08
CA LYS A 84 8.15 3.22 -37.50
C LYS A 84 7.15 4.35 -37.81
N THR A 85 7.73 5.56 -38.00
CA THR A 85 7.43 6.62 -38.99
C THR A 85 5.99 6.93 -39.42
N VAL A 86 5.04 7.06 -38.49
CA VAL A 86 3.90 7.96 -38.71
C VAL A 86 4.15 9.21 -37.85
N PRO A 87 4.75 10.28 -38.42
CA PRO A 87 5.15 11.47 -37.66
C PRO A 87 4.02 12.04 -36.81
N VAL A 88 2.81 12.04 -37.37
CA VAL A 88 1.55 12.49 -36.75
C VAL A 88 1.31 11.83 -35.40
N LEU A 89 1.56 10.51 -35.26
CA LEU A 89 1.28 9.78 -34.02
C LEU A 89 2.30 10.06 -32.91
N SER A 90 3.45 10.65 -33.21
CA SER A 90 4.50 10.94 -32.23
C SER A 90 4.22 12.19 -31.40
N GLU A 91 3.36 13.08 -31.91
CA GLU A 91 2.97 14.33 -31.26
C GLU A 91 1.80 14.16 -30.29
N ILE A 92 1.09 13.03 -30.38
CA ILE A 92 -0.06 12.72 -29.55
C ILE A 92 0.40 12.31 -28.15
N LYS A 93 -0.01 13.09 -27.15
CA LYS A 93 0.28 12.85 -25.74
C LYS A 93 -1.02 12.71 -24.95
N PRO A 94 -1.22 11.57 -24.25
CA PRO A 94 -2.36 11.42 -23.36
C PRO A 94 -2.19 12.30 -22.12
N LYS A 95 -3.33 12.76 -21.61
CA LYS A 95 -3.45 13.61 -20.43
C LYS A 95 -4.65 13.21 -19.58
N ALA A 96 -4.56 13.51 -18.30
CA ALA A 96 -5.64 13.35 -17.34
C ALA A 96 -5.89 14.63 -16.53
N ASN A 97 -7.15 14.82 -16.15
CA ASN A 97 -7.57 15.77 -15.13
C ASN A 97 -8.43 15.04 -14.09
N ALA A 98 -8.41 15.50 -12.85
CA ALA A 98 -9.20 14.97 -11.74
C ALA A 98 -9.91 16.11 -11.01
N GLU A 99 -11.24 16.16 -11.11
CA GLU A 99 -12.04 17.21 -10.48
C GLU A 99 -12.86 16.63 -9.32
N PRO A 100 -12.77 17.18 -8.09
CA PRO A 100 -13.56 16.69 -6.97
C PRO A 100 -15.05 17.01 -7.20
N VAL A 101 -15.91 15.99 -7.11
CA VAL A 101 -17.36 16.10 -7.35
C VAL A 101 -18.21 15.72 -6.14
N GLY A 102 -17.58 15.29 -5.04
CA GLY A 102 -18.30 14.95 -3.82
C GLY A 102 -17.46 14.15 -2.84
N LYS A 103 -18.14 13.47 -1.90
CA LYS A 103 -17.53 12.58 -0.91
C LYS A 103 -18.32 11.28 -0.78
N GLN A 104 -17.61 10.20 -0.52
CA GLN A 104 -18.15 8.92 -0.08
C GLN A 104 -18.69 9.01 1.36
N PRO A 105 -19.54 8.06 1.81
CA PRO A 105 -20.03 8.02 3.19
C PRO A 105 -18.93 7.96 4.26
N ASN A 106 -17.77 7.39 3.92
CA ASN A 106 -16.58 7.34 4.79
C ASN A 106 -15.78 8.66 4.81
N GLY A 107 -16.21 9.69 4.08
CA GLY A 107 -15.56 11.00 4.00
C GLY A 107 -14.54 11.17 2.88
N ASN A 108 -14.16 10.10 2.16
CA ASN A 108 -13.18 10.17 1.08
C ASN A 108 -13.73 10.94 -0.14
N PRO A 109 -12.92 11.74 -0.83
CA PRO A 109 -13.36 12.46 -2.02
C PRO A 109 -13.73 11.51 -3.16
N ILE A 110 -14.73 11.91 -3.95
CA ILE A 110 -15.06 11.32 -5.24
C ILE A 110 -14.62 12.32 -6.31
N TYR A 111 -13.94 11.84 -7.34
CA TYR A 111 -13.48 12.63 -8.45
C TYR A 111 -14.23 12.27 -9.74
N ASN A 112 -14.38 13.26 -10.61
CA ASN A 112 -14.61 13.05 -12.03
C ASN A 112 -13.25 13.08 -12.72
N PHE A 113 -12.82 11.93 -13.20
CA PHE A 113 -11.58 11.76 -13.93
C PHE A 113 -11.85 11.90 -15.41
N THR A 114 -11.07 12.73 -16.10
CA THR A 114 -11.17 12.93 -17.54
C THR A 114 -9.85 12.56 -18.19
N CYS A 115 -9.89 11.63 -19.16
CA CYS A 115 -8.75 11.29 -20.01
C CYS A 115 -8.96 11.90 -21.39
N TYR A 116 -7.92 12.51 -21.95
CA TYR A 116 -7.96 13.18 -23.25
C TYR A 116 -6.59 13.17 -23.92
N LEU A 117 -6.53 13.53 -25.19
CA LEU A 117 -5.32 13.67 -25.97
C LEU A 117 -4.95 15.13 -26.17
N THR A 118 -3.65 15.40 -26.19
CA THR A 118 -3.07 16.69 -26.57
C THR A 118 -2.12 16.48 -27.73
N ALA A 119 -2.28 17.28 -28.78
CA ALA A 119 -1.44 17.33 -29.97
C ALA A 119 -1.72 18.64 -30.73
N PRO A 120 -0.94 19.00 -31.75
CA PRO A 120 -1.31 20.10 -32.63
C PRO A 120 -2.68 19.87 -33.30
N PRO A 121 -3.47 20.93 -33.56
CA PRO A 121 -4.83 20.79 -34.12
C PRO A 121 -4.89 20.03 -35.45
N GLU A 122 -3.88 20.18 -36.30
CA GLU A 122 -3.70 19.42 -37.54
C GLU A 122 -3.56 17.92 -37.29
N THR A 123 -2.79 17.54 -36.27
CA THR A 123 -2.61 16.15 -35.85
C THR A 123 -3.92 15.56 -35.30
N LEU A 124 -4.67 16.32 -34.48
CA LEU A 124 -5.97 15.86 -33.97
C LEU A 124 -7.03 15.69 -35.07
N LYS A 125 -6.95 16.46 -36.16
CA LYS A 125 -7.86 16.32 -37.31
C LYS A 125 -7.65 15.03 -38.09
N GLU A 126 -6.47 14.42 -38.02
CA GLU A 126 -6.17 13.14 -38.66
C GLU A 126 -6.68 11.94 -37.85
N VAL A 127 -7.00 12.14 -36.57
CA VAL A 127 -7.57 11.12 -35.70
C VAL A 127 -9.04 10.92 -36.06
N GLN A 128 -9.44 9.68 -36.27
CA GLN A 128 -10.82 9.28 -36.52
C GLN A 128 -11.54 8.97 -35.20
N LYS A 129 -10.90 8.18 -34.35
CA LYS A 129 -11.51 7.67 -33.11
C LYS A 129 -10.43 7.34 -32.09
N VAL A 130 -10.75 7.53 -30.82
CA VAL A 130 -9.92 7.11 -29.69
C VAL A 130 -10.72 6.19 -28.79
N SER A 131 -10.14 5.04 -28.45
CA SER A 131 -10.73 4.06 -27.53
C SER A 131 -9.87 3.94 -26.27
N TYR A 132 -10.45 4.24 -25.12
CA TYR A 132 -9.80 4.19 -23.81
C TYR A 132 -10.23 2.91 -23.09
N PHE A 133 -9.27 2.06 -22.75
CA PHE A 133 -9.49 0.84 -22.00
C PHE A 133 -9.03 1.00 -20.54
N PHE A 134 -10.01 1.06 -19.65
CA PHE A 134 -9.89 1.16 -18.21
C PHE A 134 -9.84 -0.25 -17.59
N ASN A 135 -8.64 -0.82 -17.51
CA ASN A 135 -8.46 -2.19 -17.06
C ASN A 135 -8.55 -2.36 -15.54
N HIS A 136 -9.75 -2.20 -14.98
CA HIS A 136 -9.99 -2.45 -13.56
C HIS A 136 -11.31 -3.20 -13.35
N SER A 137 -11.34 -4.10 -12.36
CA SER A 137 -12.45 -5.04 -12.13
C SER A 137 -13.74 -4.36 -11.69
N SER A 138 -13.66 -3.16 -11.12
CA SER A 138 -14.84 -2.39 -10.70
C SER A 138 -15.62 -1.76 -11.85
N PHE A 139 -15.07 -1.71 -13.07
CA PHE A 139 -15.75 -1.10 -14.22
C PHE A 139 -16.58 -2.15 -14.95
N ALA A 140 -17.90 -1.93 -15.02
CA ALA A 140 -18.80 -2.74 -15.85
C ALA A 140 -18.50 -2.53 -17.34
N GLN A 141 -18.35 -1.27 -17.75
CA GLN A 141 -17.89 -0.89 -19.09
C GLN A 141 -16.43 -0.46 -19.01
N LYS A 142 -15.53 -1.31 -19.51
CA LYS A 142 -14.09 -1.07 -19.49
C LYS A 142 -13.58 -0.24 -20.67
N THR A 143 -14.37 -0.11 -21.74
CA THR A 143 -13.97 0.64 -22.93
C THR A 143 -14.91 1.82 -23.12
N LEU A 144 -14.35 3.03 -23.15
CA LEU A 144 -15.04 4.24 -23.59
C LEU A 144 -14.40 4.73 -24.88
N GLU A 145 -15.20 5.23 -25.82
CA GLU A 145 -14.71 5.72 -27.10
C GLU A 145 -15.15 7.17 -27.33
N SER A 146 -14.35 7.93 -28.07
CA SER A 146 -14.68 9.29 -28.49
C SER A 146 -14.22 9.53 -29.93
N GLU A 147 -15.04 10.26 -30.68
CA GLU A 147 -14.77 10.77 -32.03
C GLU A 147 -14.71 12.31 -32.05
N ASP A 148 -14.83 12.95 -30.88
CA ASP A 148 -14.86 14.40 -30.76
C ASP A 148 -13.45 15.00 -30.69
N ALA A 149 -12.94 15.44 -31.83
CA ALA A 149 -11.64 16.10 -31.89
C ALA A 149 -11.61 17.46 -31.17
N ALA A 150 -12.75 18.14 -30.99
CA ALA A 150 -12.81 19.49 -30.42
C ALA A 150 -12.47 19.52 -28.93
N ASN A 151 -12.70 18.42 -28.21
CA ASN A 151 -12.36 18.26 -26.80
C ASN A 151 -11.13 17.36 -26.58
N GLY A 152 -10.33 17.10 -27.62
CA GLY A 152 -9.19 16.20 -27.54
C GLY A 152 -9.60 14.74 -27.33
N PHE A 153 -10.76 14.32 -27.83
CA PHE A 153 -11.32 12.98 -27.66
C PHE A 153 -11.52 12.61 -26.19
N ALA A 154 -11.99 13.56 -25.39
CA ALA A 154 -12.13 13.37 -23.95
C ALA A 154 -13.19 12.32 -23.60
N VAL A 155 -12.89 11.48 -22.61
CA VAL A 155 -13.83 10.59 -21.93
C VAL A 155 -13.69 10.76 -20.42
N SER A 156 -14.76 10.51 -19.66
CA SER A 156 -14.73 10.67 -18.20
C SER A 156 -15.37 9.52 -17.46
N TYR A 157 -14.90 9.27 -16.23
CA TYR A 157 -15.53 8.37 -15.27
C TYR A 157 -15.50 8.98 -13.87
N LYS A 158 -16.44 8.56 -13.02
CA LYS A 158 -16.47 8.96 -11.61
C LYS A 158 -15.91 7.84 -10.75
N GLY A 159 -15.02 8.18 -9.83
CA GLY A 159 -14.36 7.21 -8.97
C GLY A 159 -13.67 7.85 -7.78
N TRP A 160 -13.26 7.02 -6.83
CA TRP A 160 -12.47 7.44 -5.66
C TRP A 160 -10.96 7.30 -5.89
N GLY A 161 -10.55 6.60 -6.95
CA GLY A 161 -9.14 6.38 -7.29
C GLY A 161 -8.91 6.51 -8.80
N ALA A 162 -7.76 7.06 -9.16
CA ALA A 162 -7.23 7.05 -10.52
C ALA A 162 -6.65 5.67 -10.85
N LEU A 163 -6.44 5.40 -12.14
CA LEU A 163 -5.95 4.12 -12.63
C LEU A 163 -4.47 4.17 -12.96
N ASP A 164 -3.70 3.17 -12.52
CA ASP A 164 -2.27 3.09 -12.82
C ASP A 164 -2.01 3.01 -14.34
N LEU A 165 -2.86 2.28 -15.06
CA LEU A 165 -2.72 2.08 -16.51
C LEU A 165 -4.04 2.24 -17.25
N VAL A 166 -4.02 3.12 -18.25
CA VAL A 166 -5.05 3.20 -19.29
C VAL A 166 -4.43 2.85 -20.63
N VAL A 167 -5.01 1.90 -21.36
CA VAL A 167 -4.56 1.57 -22.72
C VAL A 167 -5.42 2.38 -23.69
N ILE A 168 -4.78 3.19 -24.52
CA ILE A 168 -5.45 4.11 -25.43
C ILE A 168 -5.15 3.66 -26.86
N ASP A 169 -6.17 3.28 -27.61
CA ASP A 169 -6.04 2.97 -29.04
C ASP A 169 -6.47 4.20 -29.85
N VAL A 170 -5.51 4.79 -30.55
CA VAL A 170 -5.73 5.95 -31.42
C VAL A 170 -5.81 5.45 -32.85
N ARG A 171 -6.99 5.55 -33.48
CA ARG A 171 -7.21 5.21 -34.88
C ARG A 171 -7.25 6.47 -35.73
N LEU A 172 -6.40 6.50 -36.76
CA LEU A 172 -6.34 7.57 -37.75
C LEU A 172 -7.35 7.35 -38.88
N LYS A 173 -7.69 8.42 -39.60
CA LYS A 173 -8.60 8.39 -40.77
C LYS A 173 -8.07 7.55 -41.93
N ASN A 174 -6.75 7.40 -42.05
CA ASN A 174 -6.11 6.55 -43.05
C ASN A 174 -6.20 5.04 -42.70
N GLY A 175 -6.81 4.68 -41.56
CA GLY A 175 -6.97 3.31 -41.08
C GLY A 175 -5.83 2.81 -40.19
N GLU A 176 -4.72 3.55 -40.08
CA GLU A 176 -3.63 3.23 -39.15
C GLU A 176 -4.10 3.38 -37.71
N SER A 177 -3.47 2.62 -36.81
CA SER A 177 -3.78 2.68 -35.38
C SER A 177 -2.52 2.52 -34.54
N ARG A 178 -2.54 3.13 -33.35
CA ARG A 178 -1.47 3.01 -32.37
C ARG A 178 -2.03 2.92 -30.97
N LYS A 179 -1.50 1.96 -30.22
CA LYS A 179 -1.72 1.86 -28.78
C LYS A 179 -0.72 2.74 -28.04
N LEU A 180 -1.23 3.54 -27.13
CA LEU A 180 -0.48 4.29 -26.13
C LEU A 180 -0.80 3.69 -24.76
N TYR A 181 0.22 3.54 -23.94
CA TYR A 181 0.10 3.05 -22.57
C TYR A 181 0.26 4.24 -21.63
N PHE A 182 -0.84 4.66 -21.02
CA PHE A 182 -0.92 5.89 -20.26
C PHE A 182 -0.91 5.63 -18.76
N ASP A 183 0.11 6.16 -18.09
CA ASP A 183 0.22 6.19 -16.63
C ASP A 183 -0.54 7.40 -16.08
N MET A 184 -1.76 7.15 -15.60
CA MET A 184 -2.64 8.23 -15.16
C MET A 184 -2.19 8.80 -13.80
N LEU A 185 -1.65 7.94 -12.92
CA LEU A 185 -1.16 8.38 -11.62
C LEU A 185 0.02 9.34 -11.79
N LYS A 186 0.94 9.00 -12.69
CA LYS A 186 2.07 9.86 -13.02
C LYS A 186 1.64 11.23 -13.52
N ASP A 187 0.72 11.26 -14.47
CA ASP A 187 0.29 12.52 -15.10
C ASP A 187 -0.48 13.41 -14.13
N LEU A 188 -1.22 12.81 -13.18
CA LEU A 188 -1.88 13.51 -12.09
C LEU A 188 -0.93 13.90 -10.93
N GLY A 189 0.29 13.36 -10.90
CA GLY A 189 1.24 13.55 -9.80
C GLY A 189 0.85 12.85 -8.50
N TRP A 190 0.21 11.68 -8.59
CA TRP A 190 -0.32 10.90 -7.44
C TRP A 190 0.52 9.64 -7.11
N GLU A 191 1.77 9.58 -7.56
CA GLU A 191 2.69 8.43 -7.38
C GLU A 191 3.37 8.32 -6.00
#